data_AF-A0A644W953-F1
#
_entry.id   AF-A0A644W953-F1
#
_cell.length_a   1.000
_cell.length_b   1.000
_cell.length_c   1.000
_cell.angle_alpha   90.00
_cell.angle_beta   90.00
_cell.angle_gamma   90.00
#
_symmetry.space_group_name_H-M   'P 1'
#
loop_
_entity.id
_entity.type
_entity.pdbx_description
1 polymer ?
#
loop_
_entity_poly.entity_id
_entity_poly.type
_entity_poly.pdbx_seq_one_letter_code
_entity_poly.pdbx_strand_id
1 'polypeptide(L)' 'MNTIKVEIDISSPVGKRLLKEIEKHPGIVKVEKQHPDTLAGQKTYTVDEVFEECYDILSEHYKCDVRKL' A
#
# COMPACT_ATOMS: atom_id res chain seq x y z
N MET A 1 -23.49 9.66 17.37
CA MET A 1 -23.04 9.43 15.98
C MET A 1 -23.39 8.01 15.61
N ASN A 2 -24.25 7.81 14.61
CA ASN A 2 -24.48 6.48 14.03
C ASN A 2 -23.53 6.32 12.83
N THR A 3 -22.73 5.26 12.85
CA THR A 3 -21.81 4.92 11.76
C THR A 3 -22.21 3.56 11.21
N ILE A 4 -22.34 3.44 9.89
CA ILE A 4 -22.67 2.19 9.21
C ILE A 4 -21.44 1.77 8.41
N LYS A 5 -21.04 0.49 8.51
CA LYS A 5 -20.00 -0.11 7.67
C LYS A 5 -20.67 -0.82 6.50
N VAL A 6 -20.24 -0.51 5.28
CA VAL A 6 -20.78 -1.10 4.05
C VAL A 6 -19.62 -1.63 3.24
N GLU A 7 -19.74 -2.86 2.75
CA GLU A 7 -18.80 -3.45 1.80
C GLU A 7 -19.34 -3.27 0.38
N ILE A 8 -18.50 -2.77 -0.52
CA ILE A 8 -18.87 -2.50 -1.92
C ILE A 8 -17.95 -3.33 -2.81
N ASP A 9 -18.52 -4.18 -3.66
CA ASP A 9 -17.76 -4.88 -4.70
C ASP A 9 -17.37 -3.91 -5.83
N ILE A 10 -16.09 -3.53 -5.84
CA ILE A 10 -15.49 -2.63 -6.83
C ILE A 10 -15.05 -3.34 -8.12
N SER A 11 -15.31 -4.64 -8.25
CA SER A 11 -15.07 -5.38 -9.50
C SER A 11 -16.05 -4.94 -10.59
N SER A 12 -17.27 -4.56 -10.20
CA SER A 12 -18.31 -4.10 -11.11
C SER A 12 -18.13 -2.63 -11.54
N PRO A 13 -18.59 -2.24 -12.75
CA PRO A 13 -18.58 -0.84 -13.19
C PRO A 13 -19.38 0.10 -12.26
N VAL A 14 -20.44 -0.43 -11.65
CA VAL A 14 -21.29 0.31 -10.70
C VAL A 14 -20.55 0.54 -9.38
N GLY A 15 -19.88 -0.49 -8.85
CA GLY A 15 -19.07 -0.37 -7.64
C GLY A 15 -17.93 0.64 -7.78
N LYS A 16 -17.26 0.67 -8.95
CA LYS A 16 -16.24 1.69 -9.25
C LYS A 16 -16.80 3.12 -9.28
N ARG A 17 -18.02 3.31 -9.80
CA ARG A 17 -18.68 4.62 -9.80
C ARG A 17 -19.06 5.06 -8.40
N LEU A 18 -19.59 4.15 -7.58
CA LEU A 18 -19.91 4.42 -6.17
C LEU A 18 -18.68 4.80 -5.37
N LEU A 19 -17.57 4.07 -5.52
CA LEU A 19 -16.30 4.40 -4.88
C LEU A 19 -15.84 5.83 -5.23
N LYS A 20 -15.85 6.18 -6.53
CA LYS A 20 -15.46 7.52 -7.00
C LYS A 20 -16.33 8.64 -6.42
N GLU A 21 -17.61 8.38 -6.19
CA GLU A 21 -18.52 9.37 -5.61
C GLU A 21 -18.28 9.54 -4.11
N ILE A 22 -18.07 8.42 -3.40
CA ILE A 22 -17.76 8.40 -1.97
C ILE A 22 -16.42 9.09 -1.67
N GLU A 23 -15.40 8.87 -2.51
CA GLU A 23 -14.07 9.50 -2.37
C GLU A 23 -14.11 11.03 -2.48
N LYS A 24 -15.16 11.63 -3.04
CA LYS A 24 -15.33 13.10 -3.10
C LYS A 24 -15.75 13.72 -1.77
N HIS A 25 -16.16 12.93 -0.79
CA HIS A 25 -16.69 13.39 0.49
C HIS A 25 -15.87 12.87 1.68
N PRO A 26 -14.58 13.24 1.80
CA PRO A 26 -13.66 12.71 2.83
C PRO A 26 -14.04 13.10 4.27
N GLY A 27 -14.85 14.15 4.46
CA GLY A 27 -15.34 14.55 5.78
C GLY A 27 -16.51 13.70 6.31
N ILE A 28 -17.12 12.87 5.46
CA ILE A 28 -18.34 12.10 5.77
C ILE A 28 -18.06 10.59 5.72
N VAL A 29 -17.09 10.16 4.91
CA VAL A 29 -16.82 8.73 4.68
C VAL A 29 -15.34 8.40 4.86
N LYS A 30 -15.09 7.27 5.55
CA LYS A 30 -13.76 6.67 5.67
C LYS A 30 -13.70 5.44 4.77
N VAL A 31 -12.86 5.49 3.73
CA VAL A 31 -12.64 4.36 2.82
C VAL A 31 -11.43 3.58 3.30
N GLU A 32 -11.66 2.39 3.85
CA GLU A 32 -10.59 1.44 4.20
C GLU A 32 -10.51 0.41 3.07
N LYS A 33 -9.45 0.48 2.25
CA LYS A 33 -9.16 -0.58 1.28
C LYS A 33 -8.58 -1.75 2.05
N GLN A 34 -9.25 -2.90 1.97
CA GLN A 34 -8.63 -4.15 2.38
C GLN A 34 -7.41 -4.37 1.47
N HIS A 35 -6.25 -4.53 2.07
CA HIS A 35 -5.06 -4.98 1.35
C HIS A 35 -5.37 -6.36 0.76
N PRO A 36 -4.94 -6.65 -0.48
CA PRO A 36 -5.22 -7.94 -1.08
C PRO A 36 -4.71 -9.06 -0.18
N ASP A 37 -5.51 -10.13 -0.01
CA ASP A 37 -5.18 -11.29 0.83
C ASP A 37 -3.84 -11.95 0.44
N THR A 38 -3.32 -11.66 -0.76
CA THR A 38 -1.99 -12.09 -1.22
C THR A 38 -0.83 -11.53 -0.39
N LEU A 39 -1.05 -10.47 0.40
CA LEU A 39 -0.06 -9.93 1.34
C LEU A 39 -0.20 -10.53 2.75
N ALA A 40 -1.27 -11.28 3.02
CA ALA A 40 -1.48 -11.90 4.33
C ALA A 40 -0.45 -13.01 4.55
N GLY A 41 0.49 -12.76 5.48
CA GLY A 41 1.56 -13.70 5.81
C GLY A 41 2.88 -13.49 5.04
N GLN A 42 2.94 -12.54 4.11
CA GLN A 42 4.19 -12.15 3.47
C GLN A 42 4.82 -10.95 4.18
N LYS A 43 6.12 -11.03 4.46
CA LYS A 43 6.88 -9.89 4.96
C LYS A 43 6.99 -8.89 3.82
N THR A 44 6.27 -7.79 3.92
CA THR A 44 6.36 -6.69 2.96
C THR A 44 7.53 -5.79 3.35
N TYR A 45 8.24 -5.33 2.33
CA TYR A 45 9.28 -4.34 2.48
C TYR A 45 8.85 -3.09 1.74
N THR A 46 9.12 -1.94 2.35
CA THR A 46 9.07 -0.67 1.65
C THR A 46 10.16 -0.63 0.58
N VAL A 47 9.97 0.22 -0.43
CA VAL A 47 10.98 0.43 -1.47
C VAL A 47 12.32 0.82 -0.84
N ASP A 48 12.30 1.72 0.15
CA ASP A 48 13.49 2.18 0.85
C ASP A 48 14.22 1.03 1.56
N GLU A 49 13.51 0.14 2.27
CA GLU A 49 14.11 -1.03 2.92
C GLU A 49 14.83 -1.95 1.91
N VAL A 50 14.23 -2.17 0.73
CA VAL A 50 14.85 -2.98 -0.33
C VAL A 50 16.12 -2.32 -0.86
N PHE A 51 16.09 -0.99 -1.06
CA PHE A 51 17.27 -0.26 -1.52
C PHE A 51 18.41 -0.28 -0.50
N GLU A 52 18.11 -0.10 0.79
CA GLU A 52 19.12 -0.19 1.85
C GLU A 52 19.76 -1.58 1.90
N GLU A 53 18.97 -2.65 1.80
CA GLU A 53 19.50 -4.02 1.76
C GLU A 53 20.37 -4.26 0.51
N CYS A 54 19.95 -3.74 -0.66
CA CYS A 54 20.78 -3.77 -1.86
C CYS A 54 22.11 -3.02 -1.69
N TYR A 55 22.10 -1.84 -1.05
CA TYR A 55 23.33 -1.09 -0.78
C TYR A 55 24.26 -1.81 0.18
N ASP A 56 23.73 -2.51 1.18
CA ASP A 56 24.54 -3.32 2.08
C ASP A 56 25.19 -4.50 1.36
N ILE A 57 24.43 -5.23 0.53
CA ILE A 57 24.96 -6.33 -0.30
C ILE A 57 26.07 -5.84 -1.23
N LEU A 58 25.84 -4.72 -1.91
CA LEU A 58 26.82 -4.13 -2.82
C LEU A 58 28.05 -3.64 -2.06
N SER A 59 27.87 -3.01 -0.90
CA SER A 59 28.99 -2.53 -0.08
C SER A 59 29.84 -3.69 0.45
N GLU A 60 29.21 -4.80 0.82
CA GLU A 60 29.90 -6.02 1.22
C GLU A 60 30.67 -6.65 0.06
N HIS A 61 30.08 -6.67 -1.14
CA HIS A 61 30.70 -7.25 -2.33
C HIS A 61 31.91 -6.46 -2.80
N TYR A 62 31.77 -5.14 -2.90
CA TYR A 62 32.82 -4.24 -3.37
C TYR A 62 33.78 -3.77 -2.27
N LYS A 63 33.53 -4.16 -1.01
CA LYS A 63 34.31 -3.77 0.19
C LYS A 63 34.49 -2.25 0.33
N CYS A 64 33.54 -1.49 -0.19
CA CYS A 64 33.51 -0.04 -0.12
C CYS A 64 32.06 0.43 0.10
N ASP A 65 31.88 1.57 0.74
CA ASP A 65 30.55 2.12 0.97
C ASP A 65 29.99 2.70 -0.33
N VAL A 66 29.13 1.95 -1.02
CA VAL A 66 28.59 2.36 -2.33
C VAL A 66 27.65 3.55 -2.24
N ARG A 67 27.17 3.90 -1.03
CA ARG A 67 26.35 5.10 -0.81
C ARG A 67 27.18 6.39 -0.86
N LYS A 68 28.52 6.27 -0.82
CA LYS A 68 29.48 7.39 -0.80
C LYS A 68 30.33 7.49 -2.07
N LEU A 69 30.04 6.66 -3.07
CA LEU A 69 30.62 6.74 -4.43
C LEU A 69 29.83 7.74 -5.28
#